data_AF-A0AAU7INH9-F1
#
_entry.id   AF-A0AAU7INH9-F1
#
_cell.length_a   1.000
_cell.length_b   1.000
_cell.length_c   1.000
_cell.angle_alpha   90.00
_cell.angle_beta   90.00
_cell.angle_gamma   90.00
#
_symmetry.space_group_name_H-M   'P 1'
#
loop_
_entity.id
_entity.type
_entity.pdbx_description
1 polymer ?
#
loop_
_entity_poly.entity_id
_entity_poly.type
_entity_poly.pdbx_seq_one_letter_code
_entity_poly.pdbx_strand_id
1 'polypeptide(L)'
;MKHSIYTALTLALLSGSAAAATESMQCPAPENITYENHIYTSPVTLSGWEGSWNSQVHQQKDIKRFVTALYFAKNKLAEGVLVNCTYELANGQEIDLTYSRKGKENILSNLIVSIEGNDNWYPESAAKTERFYDCDKSADACGFEPLQTVNN
;
A
#
# COMPACT_ATOMS: atom_id res chain seq x y z
N MET A 1 -9.52 72.78 -13.65
CA MET A 1 -8.54 71.75 -13.21
C MET A 1 -9.25 70.42 -13.26
N LYS A 2 -8.88 69.56 -14.23
CA LYS A 2 -9.46 68.23 -14.45
C LYS A 2 -8.46 67.21 -13.90
N HIS A 3 -8.86 66.37 -12.95
CA HIS A 3 -8.10 65.17 -12.59
C HIS A 3 -9.01 63.95 -12.69
N SER A 4 -8.82 63.22 -13.79
CA SER A 4 -9.20 61.82 -13.93
C SER A 4 -8.30 60.98 -13.03
N ILE A 5 -8.88 60.04 -12.28
CA ILE A 5 -8.13 58.97 -11.62
C ILE A 5 -8.69 57.67 -12.17
N TYR A 6 -7.87 56.97 -12.97
CA TYR A 6 -8.11 55.60 -13.42
C TYR A 6 -7.61 54.66 -12.32
N THR A 7 -8.51 53.92 -11.70
CA THR A 7 -8.15 52.86 -10.75
C THR A 7 -7.86 51.58 -11.54
N ALA A 8 -6.59 51.21 -11.65
CA ALA A 8 -6.17 49.95 -12.23
C ALA A 8 -6.43 48.80 -11.24
N LEU A 9 -7.23 47.82 -11.65
CA LEU A 9 -7.51 46.60 -10.89
C LEU A 9 -6.46 45.54 -11.27
N THR A 10 -5.46 45.33 -10.41
CA THR A 10 -4.45 44.27 -10.58
C THR A 10 -5.03 42.92 -10.18
N LEU A 11 -5.17 41.99 -11.14
CA LEU A 11 -5.48 40.59 -10.92
C LEU A 11 -4.19 39.85 -10.47
N ALA A 12 -4.16 39.38 -9.22
CA ALA A 12 -3.12 38.48 -8.74
C ALA A 12 -3.46 37.04 -9.18
N LEU A 13 -2.68 36.49 -10.10
CA LEU A 13 -2.70 35.07 -10.45
C LEU A 13 -2.01 34.28 -9.32
N LEU A 14 -2.80 33.58 -8.51
CA LEU A 14 -2.31 32.58 -7.57
C LEU A 14 -1.90 31.34 -8.36
N SER A 15 -0.62 31.23 -8.72
CA SER A 15 0.00 29.98 -9.18
C SER A 15 0.16 29.06 -7.98
N GLY A 16 -0.90 28.33 -7.64
CA GLY A 16 -0.82 27.19 -6.74
C GLY A 16 -0.01 26.09 -7.41
N SER A 17 1.22 25.86 -6.94
CA SER A 17 1.98 24.66 -7.29
C SER A 17 1.19 23.46 -6.79
N ALA A 18 0.53 22.73 -7.69
CA ALA A 18 -0.01 21.42 -7.37
C ALA A 18 1.19 20.52 -7.04
N ALA A 19 1.42 20.28 -5.75
CA ALA A 19 2.33 19.22 -5.33
C ALA A 19 1.77 17.93 -5.93
N ALA A 20 2.58 17.25 -6.76
CA ALA A 20 2.23 15.93 -7.25
C ALA A 20 2.00 15.05 -6.01
N ALA A 21 0.77 14.59 -5.81
CA ALA A 21 0.48 13.61 -4.78
C ALA A 21 1.27 12.36 -5.15
N THR A 22 2.25 11.99 -4.34
CA THR A 22 2.90 10.68 -4.41
C THR A 22 1.81 9.63 -4.20
N GLU A 23 1.58 8.81 -5.22
CA GLU A 23 0.56 7.77 -5.18
C GLU A 23 0.94 6.74 -4.11
N SER A 24 0.06 6.52 -3.13
CA SER A 24 0.27 5.54 -2.06
C SER A 24 -0.64 4.34 -2.24
N MET A 25 -0.15 3.18 -1.84
CA MET A 25 -0.89 1.93 -1.73
C MET A 25 -1.00 1.51 -0.26
N GLN A 26 -2.01 0.70 0.05
CA GLN A 26 -2.20 0.09 1.36
C GLN A 26 -2.52 -1.40 1.21
N CYS A 27 -2.36 -2.14 2.31
CA CYS A 27 -2.98 -3.46 2.45
C CYS A 27 -4.51 -3.32 2.33
N PRO A 28 -5.22 -4.32 1.77
CA PRO A 28 -6.67 -4.25 1.65
C PRO A 28 -7.35 -4.24 3.02
N ALA A 29 -8.36 -3.40 3.20
CA ALA A 29 -9.21 -3.48 4.38
C ALA A 29 -9.93 -4.85 4.40
N PRO A 30 -10.11 -5.50 5.57
CA PRO A 30 -10.74 -6.81 5.66
C PRO A 30 -12.07 -6.95 4.91
N GLU A 31 -12.90 -5.91 4.93
CA GLU A 31 -14.20 -5.83 4.26
C GLU A 31 -14.13 -5.76 2.73
N ASN A 32 -12.98 -5.41 2.16
CA ASN A 32 -12.77 -5.32 0.72
C ASN A 32 -12.22 -6.63 0.12
N ILE A 33 -11.89 -7.60 0.96
CA ILE A 33 -11.35 -8.88 0.53
C ILE A 33 -12.51 -9.84 0.28
N THR A 34 -12.57 -10.39 -0.93
CA THR A 34 -13.55 -11.39 -1.35
C THR A 34 -12.91 -12.78 -1.41
N TYR A 35 -13.74 -13.82 -1.45
CA TYR A 35 -13.28 -15.20 -1.62
C TYR A 35 -13.91 -15.81 -2.87
N GLU A 36 -13.07 -16.19 -3.83
CA GLU A 36 -13.47 -16.79 -5.10
C GLU A 36 -12.41 -17.81 -5.53
N ASN A 37 -12.82 -18.89 -6.20
CA ASN A 37 -11.89 -19.90 -6.74
C ASN A 37 -10.86 -20.44 -5.73
N HIS A 38 -11.28 -20.60 -4.47
CA HIS A 38 -10.45 -21.09 -3.36
C HIS A 38 -9.33 -20.16 -2.88
N ILE A 39 -9.35 -18.89 -3.27
CA ILE A 39 -8.40 -17.88 -2.79
C ILE A 39 -9.15 -16.65 -2.26
N TYR A 40 -8.49 -15.91 -1.38
CA TYR A 40 -8.89 -14.58 -0.97
C TYR A 40 -8.24 -13.55 -1.89
N THR A 41 -9.02 -12.57 -2.34
CA THR A 41 -8.54 -11.55 -3.28
C THR A 41 -9.11 -10.17 -3.01
N SER A 42 -8.38 -9.12 -3.37
CA SER A 42 -8.86 -7.74 -3.38
C SER A 42 -8.24 -7.00 -4.57
N PRO A 43 -9.03 -6.32 -5.42
CA PRO A 43 -8.51 -5.60 -6.58
C PRO A 43 -7.68 -4.38 -6.17
N VAL A 44 -6.70 -4.03 -7.00
CA VAL A 44 -5.96 -2.76 -6.96
C VAL A 44 -6.28 -1.99 -8.24
N THR A 45 -6.81 -0.78 -8.09
CA THR A 45 -7.23 0.09 -9.20
C THR A 45 -6.36 1.33 -9.36
N LEU A 46 -5.25 1.41 -8.63
CA LEU A 46 -4.31 2.53 -8.73
C LEU A 46 -3.65 2.53 -10.13
N SER A 47 -3.62 3.69 -10.79
CA SER A 47 -3.15 3.76 -12.16
C SER A 47 -1.67 3.39 -12.27
N GLY A 48 -1.31 2.54 -13.22
CA GLY A 48 0.05 2.01 -13.35
C GLY A 48 0.39 0.87 -12.38
N TRP A 49 -0.44 0.66 -11.35
CA TRP A 49 -0.33 -0.38 -10.32
C TRP A 49 -1.55 -1.30 -10.30
N GLU A 50 -2.29 -1.37 -11.41
CA GLU A 50 -3.48 -2.21 -11.49
C GLU A 50 -3.10 -3.67 -11.28
N GLY A 51 -3.92 -4.40 -10.53
CA GLY A 51 -3.65 -5.78 -10.16
C GLY A 51 -4.60 -6.28 -9.09
N SER A 52 -4.13 -7.22 -8.27
CA SER A 52 -4.86 -7.70 -7.10
C SER A 52 -3.93 -8.17 -5.99
N TRP A 53 -4.41 -8.08 -4.77
CA TRP A 53 -3.92 -8.84 -3.63
C TRP A 53 -4.48 -10.26 -3.72
N ASN A 54 -3.67 -11.28 -3.56
CA ASN A 54 -4.10 -12.67 -3.65
C ASN A 54 -3.45 -13.53 -2.56
N SER A 55 -4.23 -14.42 -1.97
CA SER A 55 -3.73 -15.49 -1.11
C SER A 55 -3.32 -16.73 -1.91
N GLN A 56 -2.69 -17.68 -1.21
CA GLN A 56 -2.64 -19.07 -1.67
C GLN A 56 -4.02 -19.73 -1.55
N VAL A 57 -4.13 -21.01 -1.95
CA VAL A 57 -5.37 -21.78 -1.86
C VAL A 57 -5.71 -22.07 -0.39
N HIS A 58 -6.92 -21.74 0.03
CA HIS A 58 -7.45 -21.96 1.37
C HIS A 58 -8.87 -22.52 1.35
N GLN A 59 -9.32 -23.05 2.49
CA GLN A 59 -10.74 -23.32 2.71
C GLN A 59 -11.44 -22.02 3.15
N GLN A 60 -12.63 -21.78 2.62
CA GLN A 60 -13.39 -20.58 2.96
C GLN A 60 -13.71 -20.49 4.45
N LYS A 61 -13.34 -19.35 5.03
CA LYS A 61 -13.73 -18.83 6.34
C LYS A 61 -13.88 -17.31 6.25
N ASP A 62 -14.64 -16.73 7.17
CA ASP A 62 -14.76 -15.28 7.26
C ASP A 62 -13.43 -14.68 7.72
N ILE A 63 -13.06 -13.53 7.15
CA ILE A 63 -11.93 -12.74 7.61
C ILE A 63 -12.36 -12.01 8.88
N LYS A 64 -11.59 -12.21 9.95
CA LYS A 64 -11.87 -11.63 11.25
C LYS A 64 -11.23 -10.25 11.41
N ARG A 65 -9.95 -10.11 11.03
CA ARG A 65 -9.20 -8.85 11.14
C ARG A 65 -7.88 -8.87 10.36
N PHE A 66 -7.35 -7.68 10.12
CA PHE A 66 -5.95 -7.46 9.78
C PHE A 66 -5.04 -7.83 10.97
N VAL A 67 -3.86 -8.38 10.67
CA VAL A 67 -2.86 -8.77 11.67
C VAL A 67 -1.61 -7.91 11.52
N THR A 68 -0.94 -7.95 10.37
CA THR A 68 0.29 -7.18 10.13
C THR A 68 0.58 -7.05 8.64
N ALA A 69 1.37 -6.06 8.28
CA ALA A 69 2.07 -5.97 7.01
C ALA A 69 3.56 -6.13 7.25
N LEU A 70 4.23 -7.00 6.48
CA LEU A 70 5.65 -7.28 6.64
C LEU A 70 6.45 -6.67 5.49
N TYR A 71 7.49 -5.93 5.85
CA TYR A 71 8.42 -5.31 4.92
C TYR A 71 9.84 -5.78 5.17
N PHE A 72 10.54 -6.14 4.10
CA PHE A 72 11.96 -6.50 4.12
C PHE A 72 12.81 -5.42 3.44
N ALA A 73 13.60 -4.70 4.24
CA ALA A 73 14.47 -3.64 3.81
C ALA A 73 15.61 -4.14 2.90
N LYS A 74 15.71 -3.51 1.73
CA LYS A 74 16.88 -3.56 0.85
C LYS A 74 17.81 -2.37 1.09
N ASN A 75 17.22 -1.18 1.23
CA ASN A 75 17.88 0.06 1.56
C ASN A 75 17.05 0.83 2.62
N LYS A 76 17.20 0.41 3.89
CA LYS A 76 16.47 0.98 5.03
C LYS A 76 14.97 1.08 4.73
N LEU A 77 14.36 2.25 4.97
CA LEU A 77 12.93 2.51 4.75
C LEU A 77 12.60 2.93 3.30
N ALA A 78 13.60 3.41 2.55
CA ALA A 78 13.41 4.01 1.23
C ALA A 78 13.18 2.97 0.14
N GLU A 79 13.65 1.73 0.31
CA GLU A 79 13.43 0.67 -0.67
C GLU A 79 13.49 -0.71 -0.02
N GLY A 80 12.46 -1.52 -0.26
CA GLY A 80 12.41 -2.89 0.21
C GLY A 80 11.29 -3.67 -0.43
N VAL A 81 11.18 -4.94 -0.06
CA VAL A 81 10.11 -5.82 -0.52
C VAL A 81 8.97 -5.74 0.48
N LEU A 82 7.77 -5.40 0.02
CA LEU A 82 6.57 -5.72 0.78
C LEU A 82 6.30 -7.21 0.61
N VAL A 83 6.42 -7.96 1.70
CA VAL A 83 6.37 -9.42 1.68
C VAL A 83 4.92 -9.89 1.60
N ASN A 84 4.06 -9.41 2.51
CA ASN A 84 2.66 -9.83 2.64
C ASN A 84 1.87 -8.88 3.54
N CYS A 85 0.56 -8.92 3.37
CA CYS A 85 -0.42 -8.43 4.33
C CYS A 85 -1.11 -9.66 4.95
N THR A 86 -1.01 -9.84 6.27
CA THR A 86 -1.53 -11.00 7.00
C THR A 86 -2.87 -10.70 7.65
N TYR A 87 -3.79 -11.65 7.59
CA TYR A 87 -5.14 -11.55 8.14
C TYR A 87 -5.50 -12.80 8.93
N GLU A 88 -6.23 -12.61 10.03
CA GLU A 88 -6.78 -13.71 10.84
C GLU A 88 -8.16 -14.07 10.30
N LEU A 89 -8.40 -15.38 10.12
CA LEU A 89 -9.70 -15.96 9.81
C LEU A 89 -10.49 -16.26 11.09
N ALA A 90 -11.80 -16.41 10.98
CA ALA A 90 -12.70 -16.68 12.12
C ALA A 90 -12.37 -17.97 12.90
N ASN A 91 -11.64 -18.92 12.30
CA ASN A 91 -11.16 -20.14 12.96
C ASN A 91 -9.76 -19.99 13.59
N GLY A 92 -9.20 -18.79 13.62
CA GLY A 92 -7.88 -18.49 14.18
C GLY A 92 -6.70 -18.83 13.26
N GLN A 93 -6.94 -19.29 12.03
CA GLN A 93 -5.88 -19.45 11.04
C GLN A 93 -5.50 -18.10 10.43
N GLU A 94 -4.25 -17.94 10.03
CA GLU A 94 -3.79 -16.75 9.31
C GLU A 94 -3.64 -17.04 7.81
N ILE A 95 -3.91 -16.01 7.01
CA ILE A 95 -3.68 -15.99 5.57
C ILE A 95 -2.82 -14.80 5.20
N ASP A 96 -2.00 -15.00 4.17
CA ASP A 96 -1.16 -13.96 3.60
C ASP A 96 -1.72 -13.55 2.25
N LEU A 97 -1.93 -12.26 2.05
CA LEU A 97 -2.18 -11.69 0.74
C LEU A 97 -0.92 -11.02 0.22
N THR A 98 -0.57 -11.38 -1.01
CA THR A 98 0.56 -10.84 -1.77
C THR A 98 0.07 -10.14 -3.02
N TYR A 99 0.74 -9.07 -3.43
CA TYR A 99 0.36 -8.31 -4.62
C TYR A 99 0.74 -9.06 -5.91
N SER A 100 -0.16 -9.09 -6.88
CA SER A 100 0.12 -9.50 -8.26
C SER A 100 -0.31 -8.38 -9.20
N ARG A 101 0.58 -7.98 -10.11
CA ARG A 101 0.25 -6.99 -11.14
C ARG A 101 -0.73 -7.59 -12.16
N LYS A 102 -1.57 -6.75 -12.75
CA LYS A 102 -2.48 -7.13 -13.84
C LYS A 102 -1.70 -7.80 -14.98
N GLY A 103 -2.18 -8.95 -15.43
CA GLY A 103 -1.53 -9.81 -16.42
C GLY A 103 -0.44 -10.73 -15.85
N LYS A 104 -0.20 -10.70 -14.53
CA LYS A 104 0.76 -11.55 -13.80
C LYS A 104 0.14 -12.18 -12.54
N GLU A 105 -1.18 -12.37 -12.54
CA GLU A 105 -1.95 -12.83 -11.38
C GLU A 105 -1.47 -14.19 -10.86
N ASN A 106 -1.00 -15.07 -11.77
CA ASN A 106 -0.49 -16.41 -11.45
C ASN A 106 0.97 -16.44 -10.99
N ILE A 107 1.64 -15.28 -10.92
CA ILE A 107 3.03 -15.17 -10.47
C ILE A 107 3.02 -14.33 -9.20
N LEU A 108 3.26 -14.97 -8.05
CA LEU A 108 3.48 -14.25 -6.80
C LEU A 108 4.68 -13.33 -6.98
N SER A 109 4.40 -12.04 -7.11
CA SER A 109 5.37 -11.02 -7.45
C SER A 109 5.60 -10.18 -6.20
N ASN A 110 6.84 -10.05 -5.78
CA ASN A 110 7.15 -9.16 -4.69
C ASN A 110 7.04 -7.70 -5.19
N LEU A 111 6.29 -6.87 -4.47
CA LEU A 111 6.21 -5.44 -4.72
C LEU A 111 7.39 -4.77 -4.04
N ILE A 112 8.17 -3.99 -4.79
CA ILE A 112 9.21 -3.13 -4.22
C ILE A 112 8.57 -1.81 -3.85
N VAL A 113 8.72 -1.41 -2.60
CA VAL A 113 8.06 -0.24 -2.02
C VAL A 113 9.03 0.60 -1.19
N SER A 114 8.67 1.86 -0.99
CA SER A 114 9.18 2.71 0.09
C SER A 114 8.15 2.77 1.22
N ILE A 115 8.62 2.69 2.46
CA ILE A 115 7.85 2.96 3.68
C ILE A 115 8.32 4.25 4.36
N GLU A 116 9.18 5.02 3.71
CA GLU A 116 9.72 6.26 4.25
C GLU A 116 8.62 7.30 4.50
N GLY A 117 8.67 7.97 5.65
CA GLY A 117 7.67 8.96 6.06
C GLY A 117 6.39 8.39 6.68
N ASN A 118 6.26 7.06 6.80
CA ASN A 118 5.17 6.43 7.55
C ASN A 118 5.66 5.85 8.90
N ASP A 119 5.37 6.58 9.98
CA ASP A 119 5.80 6.23 11.34
C ASP A 119 5.04 5.04 11.97
N ASN A 120 4.07 4.45 11.27
CA ASN A 120 3.39 3.24 11.75
C ASN A 120 4.23 1.96 11.50
N TRP A 121 5.28 2.05 10.69
CA TRP A 121 6.22 0.96 10.48
C TRP A 121 7.31 0.95 11.55
N TYR A 122 7.57 -0.22 12.15
CA TYR A 122 8.59 -0.37 13.18
C TYR A 122 9.42 -1.64 12.96
N PRO A 123 10.70 -1.67 13.39
CA PRO A 123 11.53 -2.86 13.24
C PRO A 123 10.90 -4.07 13.95
N GLU A 124 10.87 -5.22 13.26
CA GLU A 124 10.38 -6.47 13.84
C GLU A 124 11.20 -6.83 15.08
N SER A 125 10.54 -6.94 16.23
CA SER A 125 11.20 -7.17 17.52
C SER A 125 11.97 -8.50 17.61
N ALA A 126 11.58 -9.50 16.82
CA ALA A 126 12.22 -10.81 16.74
C ALA A 126 13.44 -10.83 15.80
N ALA A 127 13.56 -9.84 14.92
CA ALA A 127 14.65 -9.77 13.97
C ALA A 127 15.93 -9.31 14.66
N LYS A 128 16.99 -10.13 14.59
CA LYS A 128 18.33 -9.75 15.08
C LYS A 128 18.97 -8.61 14.27
N THR A 129 18.35 -8.22 13.16
CA THR A 129 18.80 -7.19 12.24
C THR A 129 17.63 -6.29 11.90
N GLU A 130 17.85 -4.98 11.79
CA GLU A 130 16.86 -3.95 11.39
C GLU A 130 16.45 -4.04 9.90
N ARG A 131 16.28 -5.26 9.41
CA ARG A 131 15.92 -5.56 8.02
C ARG A 131 14.46 -5.90 7.83
N PHE A 132 13.77 -6.32 8.89
CA PHE A 132 12.34 -6.57 8.86
C PHE A 132 11.63 -5.47 9.62
N TYR A 133 10.53 -4.98 9.04
CA TYR A 133 9.64 -4.00 9.64
C TYR A 133 8.22 -4.53 9.57
N ASP A 134 7.50 -4.35 10.66
CA ASP A 134 6.09 -4.67 10.77
C ASP A 134 5.27 -3.39 10.80
N CYS A 135 4.01 -3.52 10.41
CA CYS A 135 2.97 -2.54 10.70
C CYS A 135 1.67 -3.29 11.02
N ASP A 136 1.19 -3.18 12.26
CA ASP A 136 0.06 -3.96 12.80
C ASP A 136 -1.13 -3.09 13.23
N LYS A 137 -1.02 -1.76 13.09
CA LYS A 137 -2.02 -0.79 13.57
C LYS A 137 -3.38 -0.95 12.89
N SER A 138 -3.39 -0.95 11.56
CA SER A 138 -4.56 -1.21 10.70
C SER A 138 -4.13 -1.26 9.23
N ALA A 139 -4.93 -1.89 8.37
CA ALA A 139 -4.59 -2.05 6.95
C ALA A 139 -4.38 -0.69 6.25
N ASP A 140 -5.17 0.33 6.58
CA ASP A 140 -5.10 1.70 6.06
C ASP A 140 -3.95 2.52 6.64
N ALA A 141 -3.52 2.25 7.88
CA ALA A 141 -2.36 2.91 8.49
C ALA A 141 -1.02 2.38 7.93
N CYS A 142 -1.01 1.16 7.40
CA CYS A 142 0.15 0.50 6.82
C CYS A 142 0.35 0.86 5.34
N GLY A 143 0.31 2.16 5.04
CA GLY A 143 0.55 2.69 3.70
C GLY A 143 2.04 2.66 3.30
N PHE A 144 2.26 2.58 1.98
CA PHE A 144 3.57 2.56 1.35
C PHE A 144 3.52 3.16 -0.06
N GLU A 145 4.66 3.59 -0.59
CA GLU A 145 4.79 4.05 -1.96
C GLU A 145 5.29 2.91 -2.85
N PRO A 146 4.56 2.51 -3.91
CA PRO A 146 5.02 1.48 -4.82
C PRO A 146 6.11 2.02 -5.78
N LEU A 147 7.23 1.28 -5.91
CA LEU A 147 8.40 1.70 -6.70
C LEU A 147 8.59 0.87 -7.96
N GLN A 148 8.55 -0.47 -7.83
CA GLN A 148 8.63 -1.39 -8.98
C GLN A 148 8.05 -2.77 -8.64
N THR A 149 7.71 -3.56 -9.66
CA THR A 149 7.39 -4.99 -9.51
C THR A 149 8.60 -5.85 -9.83
N VAL A 150 8.88 -6.87 -9.02
CA VAL A 150 9.89 -7.88 -9.37
C VAL A 150 9.27 -8.86 -10.37
N ASN A 151 9.82 -8.90 -11.57
CA ASN A 151 9.54 -9.98 -12.51
C ASN A 151 10.57 -11.08 -12.24
N ASN A 152 10.13 -12.19 -11.63
CA ASN A 152 10.92 -13.42 -11.63
C ASN A 152 10.93 -14.05 -13.03
#